data_AF-A0A414ZRF3-F1
#
_entry.id   AF-A0A414ZRF3-F1
#
_cell.length_a   1.000
_cell.length_b   1.000
_cell.length_c   1.000
_cell.angle_alpha   90.00
_cell.angle_beta   90.00
_cell.angle_gamma   90.00
#
_symmetry.space_group_name_H-M   'P 1'
#
loop_
_entity.id
_entity.type
_entity.pdbx_description
1 polymer ?
#
loop_
_entity_poly.entity_id
_entity_poly.type
_entity_poly.pdbx_seq_one_letter_code
_entity_poly.pdbx_strand_id
1 'polypeptide(L)' 'MAASKLKFTRTTTDKLTVKAGTLSEDCTTITYTDENDMEQEVKVADLLTSFKNQVIDFTVALKTDEELDVPSDEE' A
#
# COMPACT_ATOMS: atom_id res chain seq x y z
N MET A 1 -38.47 7.93 -13.65
CA MET A 1 -38.16 6.86 -12.68
C MET A 1 -37.00 7.35 -11.83
N ALA A 2 -37.19 7.49 -10.51
CA ALA A 2 -36.09 7.88 -9.63
C ALA A 2 -35.10 6.71 -9.58
N ALA A 3 -33.88 6.91 -10.06
CA ALA A 3 -32.82 5.94 -9.84
C ALA A 3 -32.61 5.84 -8.32
N SER A 4 -32.84 4.65 -7.75
CA SER A 4 -32.51 4.41 -6.34
C SER A 4 -31.08 4.86 -6.07
N LYS A 5 -30.89 5.77 -5.11
CA LYS A 5 -29.56 6.22 -4.67
C LYS A 5 -28.75 5.10 -4.01
N LEU A 6 -29.42 4.00 -3.67
CA LEU A 6 -28.82 2.75 -3.23
C LEU A 6 -28.07 2.10 -4.39
N LYS A 7 -26.74 2.22 -4.36
CA LYS A 7 -25.83 1.42 -5.18
C LYS A 7 -25.30 0.27 -4.32
N PHE A 8 -25.62 -0.95 -4.72
CA PHE A 8 -25.05 -2.16 -4.13
C PHE A 8 -23.89 -2.60 -5.01
N THR A 9 -22.66 -2.27 -4.60
CA THR A 9 -21.44 -2.57 -5.35
C THR A 9 -20.56 -3.48 -4.52
N ARG A 10 -20.20 -4.66 -5.05
CA ARG A 10 -19.22 -5.56 -4.42
C ARG A 10 -17.84 -5.21 -4.95
N THR A 11 -16.98 -4.68 -4.10
CA THR A 11 -15.58 -4.41 -4.41
C THR A 11 -14.72 -5.57 -3.90
N THR A 12 -13.96 -6.19 -4.79
CA THR A 12 -12.86 -7.09 -4.41
C THR A 12 -11.57 -6.32 -4.58
N THR A 13 -10.74 -6.24 -3.54
CA THR A 13 -9.47 -5.50 -3.56
C THR A 13 -8.33 -6.43 -3.18
N ASP A 14 -7.45 -6.70 -4.14
CA ASP A 14 -6.17 -7.34 -3.89
C ASP A 14 -5.18 -6.28 -3.41
N LYS A 15 -4.71 -6.40 -2.17
CA LYS A 15 -3.83 -5.41 -1.54
C LYS A 15 -2.43 -5.96 -1.37
N LEU A 16 -1.46 -5.35 -2.04
CA LEU A 16 -0.05 -5.59 -1.80
C LEU A 16 0.49 -4.52 -0.85
N THR A 17 1.06 -4.92 0.28
CA THR A 17 1.62 -4.00 1.28
C THR A 17 3.06 -4.39 1.55
N VAL A 18 3.99 -3.47 1.32
CA VAL A 18 5.39 -3.59 1.76
C VAL A 18 5.54 -2.73 3.01
N LYS A 19 5.69 -3.35 4.19
CA LYS A 19 5.91 -2.61 5.44
C LYS A 19 7.33 -2.06 5.45
N ALA A 20 7.47 -0.76 5.76
CA ALA A 20 8.76 -0.06 5.81
C ALA A 20 9.62 -0.21 4.54
N GLY A 21 8.98 -0.38 3.38
CA GLY A 21 9.70 -0.45 2.10
C GLY A 21 10.17 0.93 1.64
N THR A 22 11.40 1.02 1.15
CA THR A 22 11.94 2.24 0.54
C THR A 22 11.93 2.08 -0.97
N LEU A 23 11.31 3.04 -1.68
CA LEU A 23 11.35 3.09 -3.14
C LEU A 23 12.71 3.62 -3.58
N SER A 24 13.36 2.93 -4.53
CA SER A 24 14.65 3.33 -5.09
C SER A 24 14.58 4.68 -5.82
N GLU A 25 15.73 5.33 -6.00
CA GLU A 25 15.81 6.66 -6.64
C GLU A 25 15.28 6.65 -8.09
N ASP A 26 15.51 5.55 -8.81
CA ASP A 26 15.02 5.32 -10.16
C ASP A 26 13.57 4.80 -10.20
N CYS A 27 12.92 4.62 -9.04
CA CYS A 27 11.56 4.13 -8.88
C CYS A 27 11.30 2.74 -9.47
N THR A 28 12.34 1.92 -9.63
CA THR A 28 12.22 0.58 -10.23
C THR A 28 12.14 -0.53 -9.21
N THR A 29 12.75 -0.35 -8.04
CA THR A 29 12.83 -1.35 -6.98
C THR A 29 12.33 -0.81 -5.64
N ILE A 30 11.81 -1.71 -4.82
CA ILE A 30 11.50 -1.47 -3.42
C ILE A 30 12.39 -2.38 -2.60
N THR A 31 13.16 -1.78 -1.70
CA THR A 31 13.93 -2.51 -0.69
C THR A 31 13.13 -2.58 0.60
N TYR A 32 13.08 -3.76 1.22
CA TYR A 32 12.38 -3.98 2.48
C TYR A 32 13.03 -5.10 3.27
N THR A 33 12.87 -5.08 4.59
CA THR A 33 13.32 -6.15 5.47
C THR A 33 12.21 -7.20 5.61
N ASP A 34 12.51 -8.47 5.34
CA ASP A 34 11.54 -9.55 5.53
C ASP A 34 11.50 -10.08 6.98
N GLU A 35 10.63 -11.05 7.24
CA GLU A 35 10.43 -11.65 8.57
C GLU A 35 11.68 -12.31 9.17
N ASN A 36 12.71 -12.56 8.36
CA ASN A 36 14.00 -13.12 8.76
C ASN A 36 15.10 -12.06 8.96
N ASP A 37 14.74 -10.77 9.05
CA ASP A 37 15.68 -9.64 9.17
C ASP A 37 16.69 -9.52 8.01
N MET A 38 16.33 -10.07 6.83
CA MET A 38 17.15 -9.95 5.63
C MET A 38 16.62 -8.82 4.74
N GLU A 39 17.55 -8.04 4.18
CA GLU A 39 17.23 -7.06 3.14
C GLU A 39 16.85 -7.78 1.85
N GLN A 40 15.64 -7.51 1.40
CA GLN A 40 15.09 -8.03 0.15
C GLN A 40 14.82 -6.88 -0.80
N GLU A 41 15.01 -7.15 -2.08
CA GLU A 41 14.70 -6.22 -3.16
C GLU A 41 13.63 -6.84 -4.06
N VAL A 42 12.60 -6.06 -4.38
CA VAL A 42 11.56 -6.45 -5.34
C VAL A 42 11.35 -5.36 -6.37
N LYS A 43 11.16 -5.73 -7.63
CA LYS A 43 10.85 -4.76 -8.68
C LYS A 43 9.40 -4.35 -8.60
N VAL A 44 9.14 -3.06 -8.72
CA VAL A 44 7.77 -2.51 -8.79
C VAL A 44 6.99 -3.16 -9.94
N ALA A 45 7.66 -3.41 -11.07
CA ALA A 45 7.06 -4.09 -12.22
C ALA A 45 6.57 -5.52 -11.90
N ASP A 46 7.29 -6.26 -11.06
CA ASP A 46 6.88 -7.62 -10.67
C ASP A 46 5.61 -7.57 -9.80
N LEU A 47 5.53 -6.58 -8.90
CA LEU A 47 4.33 -6.33 -8.07
C LEU A 47 3.12 -5.94 -8.93
N LEU A 48 3.34 -5.17 -10.00
CA LEU A 48 2.30 -4.72 -10.92
C LEU A 48 1.88 -5.80 -11.94
N THR A 49 2.65 -6.88 -12.09
CA THR A 49 2.38 -7.92 -13.09
C THR A 49 1.02 -8.59 -12.90
N SER A 50 0.56 -8.73 -11.65
CA SER A 50 -0.77 -9.26 -11.32
C SER A 50 -1.93 -8.40 -11.86
N PHE A 51 -1.67 -7.13 -12.20
CA PHE A 51 -2.66 -6.18 -12.70
C PHE A 51 -2.57 -5.93 -14.21
N LYS A 52 -1.76 -6.73 -14.94
CA LYS A 52 -1.55 -6.56 -16.37
C LYS A 52 -2.86 -6.61 -17.16
N ASN A 53 -3.03 -5.69 -18.10
CA ASN A 53 -4.21 -5.54 -18.97
C ASN A 53 -5.53 -5.24 -18.23
N GLN A 54 -5.46 -4.69 -17.02
CA GLN A 54 -6.63 -4.25 -16.26
C GLN A 54 -6.66 -2.73 -16.14
N VAL A 55 -7.86 -2.16 -16.03
CA VAL A 55 -8.01 -0.74 -15.67
C VAL A 55 -7.78 -0.63 -14.17
N ILE A 56 -6.70 0.06 -13.78
CA ILE A 56 -6.34 0.25 -12.37
C ILE A 56 -6.48 1.71 -11.96
N ASP A 57 -6.84 1.91 -10.70
CA ASP A 57 -6.72 3.18 -10.01
C ASP A 57 -5.49 3.05 -9.08
N PHE A 58 -4.41 3.77 -9.40
CA PHE A 58 -3.11 3.60 -8.74
C PHE A 58 -2.83 4.81 -7.85
N THR A 59 -2.64 4.56 -6.54
CA THR A 59 -2.33 5.59 -5.55
C THR A 59 -1.07 5.22 -4.78
N VAL A 60 -0.14 6.16 -4.66
CA VAL A 60 1.06 6.05 -3.81
C VAL A 60 0.96 7.13 -2.74
N ALA A 61 1.21 6.76 -1.48
CA ALA A 61 1.19 7.68 -0.35
C ALA A 61 2.42 7.44 0.52
N LEU A 62 3.10 8.53 0.89
CA LEU A 62 4.14 8.49 1.91
C LEU A 62 3.46 8.43 3.28
N LYS A 63 3.85 7.45 4.09
CA LYS A 63 3.42 7.37 5.49
C LYS A 63 4.63 7.58 6.37
N THR A 64 4.64 8.69 7.08
CA THR A 64 5.47 8.89 8.26
C THR A 64 4.60 8.50 9.45
N ASP A 65 4.89 7.36 10.06
CA ASP A 65 4.34 7.04 11.39
C ASP A 65 5.11 7.91 12.40
N GLU A 66 4.49 8.99 12.84
CA GLU A 66 4.94 9.69 14.05
C GLU A 66 4.39 8.88 15.25
N GLU A 67 5.27 8.48 16.18
CA GLU A 67 4.84 7.92 17.46
C GLU A 67 4.00 8.99 18.17
N LEU A 68 2.67 8.80 18.20
CA LEU A 68 1.81 9.63 19.02
C LEU A 68 2.06 9.26 20.48
N ASP A 69 2.63 10.19 21.24
CA ASP A 69 2.81 10.06 22.67
C ASP A 69 1.45 9.77 23.33
N VAL A 70 1.39 8.73 24.16
CA VAL A 70 0.17 8.38 24.91
C VAL A 70 -0.13 9.58 25.80
N PRO A 71 -1.33 10.20 25.74
CA PRO A 71 -1.65 11.26 26.67
C PRO A 71 -1.50 10.69 28.08
N SER A 72 -0.51 11.21 28.81
CA SER A 72 -0.36 10.91 30.22
C SER A 72 -1.53 11.59 30.90
N ASP A 73 -2.54 10.81 31.32
CA ASP A 73 -3.51 11.27 32.31
C ASP A 73 -2.71 11.53 33.60
N GLU A 74 -2.20 12.76 33.77
CA GLU A 74 -1.74 13.26 35.06
C GLU A 74 -2.97 13.39 35.96
N GLU A 75 -3.12 12.45 36.91
CA GLU A 75 -3.95 12.60 38.11
C GLU A 75 -3.36 13.63 39.09
#